data_AF-A0A3D3UVD9-F1
#
_entry.id   AF-A0A3D3UVD9-F1
#
_cell.length_a   1.000
_cell.length_b   1.000
_cell.length_c   1.000
_cell.angle_alpha   90.00
_cell.angle_beta   90.00
_cell.angle_gamma   90.00
#
_symmetry.space_group_name_H-M   'P 1'
#
loop_
_entity.id
_entity.type
_entity.pdbx_description
1 polymer ?
#
loop_
_entity_poly.entity_id
_entity_poly.type
_entity_poly.pdbx_seq_one_letter_code
_entity_poly.pdbx_strand_id
1 'polypeptide(L)'
;TYTMTASGADIWNDADEFHYAFKTLSGVGTIVAHVLSVDNTDPWAKAGVMFRDTLEPGSKFAAVYITPGNGCRFQARVDTDAAATSDTSVVTSEQTAITAPYWIKLERDFAGNFRGYYSSNGTTWQSMPWNPQNIMMSSNIYIGLAVTSHNAAATCEAKFSNVTITGTAGPLWANQDIGIASNDAELLYVAVSNSAGTPAVVAYDDPAAATTDIWTEWVIPLSAFADQGINLANVDRIAIGLGTQGNMAIPGGSGKMFFDDIRLNRPETVAE
;
A
#
# COMPACT_ATOMS: atom_id res chain seq x y z
N THR A 1 21.17 -6.26 3.14
CA THR A 1 19.88 -6.98 3.18
C THR A 1 18.78 -5.98 3.45
N TYR A 2 17.64 -6.15 2.78
CA TYR A 2 16.43 -5.37 2.99
C TYR A 2 15.35 -6.32 3.51
N THR A 3 14.70 -5.95 4.61
CA THR A 3 13.55 -6.69 5.15
C THR A 3 12.30 -5.89 4.87
N MET A 4 11.27 -6.55 4.37
CA MET A 4 9.95 -5.98 4.14
C MET A 4 8.92 -6.87 4.82
N THR A 5 7.93 -6.26 5.45
CA THR A 5 6.77 -6.93 6.02
C THR A 5 5.52 -6.40 5.35
N ALA A 6 4.58 -7.28 5.04
CA ALA A 6 3.33 -6.88 4.41
C ALA A 6 2.17 -7.77 4.85
N SER A 7 0.98 -7.19 4.97
CA SER A 7 -0.28 -7.91 4.89
C SER A 7 -0.84 -7.80 3.46
N GLY A 8 -2.12 -8.15 3.28
CA GLY A 8 -2.87 -7.95 2.04
C GLY A 8 -3.52 -9.21 1.51
N ALA A 9 -4.70 -9.07 0.91
CA ALA A 9 -5.49 -10.16 0.38
C ALA A 9 -4.83 -10.83 -0.84
N ASP A 10 -4.43 -10.07 -1.86
CA ASP A 10 -3.67 -10.54 -3.02
C ASP A 10 -3.26 -9.38 -3.95
N ILE A 11 -2.36 -9.66 -4.90
CA ILE A 11 -2.14 -8.85 -6.10
C ILE A 11 -2.73 -9.66 -7.26
N TRP A 12 -4.02 -9.53 -7.59
CA TRP A 12 -4.65 -10.33 -8.65
C TRP A 12 -5.92 -9.73 -9.25
N ASN A 13 -7.00 -9.62 -8.49
CA ASN A 13 -8.30 -9.11 -8.99
C ASN A 13 -8.21 -7.63 -9.36
N ASP A 14 -9.30 -6.96 -9.69
CA ASP A 14 -9.34 -5.53 -10.05
C ASP A 14 -8.65 -4.56 -9.07
N ALA A 15 -8.48 -4.91 -7.79
CA ALA A 15 -7.70 -4.14 -6.82
C ALA A 15 -6.62 -5.00 -6.12
N ASP A 16 -5.42 -4.43 -5.98
CA ASP A 16 -4.28 -5.06 -5.31
C ASP A 16 -4.17 -4.65 -3.82
N GLU A 17 -3.80 -5.59 -2.97
CA GLU A 17 -3.43 -5.39 -1.56
C GLU A 17 -2.03 -5.91 -1.25
N PHE A 18 -1.06 -5.00 -1.05
CA PHE A 18 0.34 -5.34 -0.81
C PHE A 18 1.16 -4.16 -0.28
N HIS A 19 2.37 -4.42 0.22
CA HIS A 19 3.35 -3.39 0.55
C HIS A 19 4.32 -3.16 -0.61
N TYR A 20 4.51 -1.90 -1.01
CA TYR A 20 5.37 -1.53 -2.15
C TYR A 20 6.50 -0.59 -1.71
N ALA A 21 7.75 -1.02 -1.90
CA ALA A 21 8.92 -0.16 -1.76
C ALA A 21 9.45 0.16 -3.16
N PHE A 22 9.51 1.44 -3.55
CA PHE A 22 9.69 1.84 -4.94
C PHE A 22 10.50 3.11 -5.14
N LYS A 23 10.93 3.31 -6.40
CA LYS A 23 11.44 4.57 -6.95
C LYS A 23 10.58 4.97 -8.14
N THR A 24 10.60 6.25 -8.51
CA THR A 24 10.11 6.66 -9.82
C THR A 24 11.06 6.18 -10.92
N LEU A 25 10.53 5.92 -12.12
CA LEU A 25 11.29 5.58 -13.31
C LEU A 25 10.70 6.30 -14.52
N SER A 26 11.56 6.96 -15.29
CA SER A 26 11.22 7.52 -16.60
C SER A 26 11.72 6.62 -17.73
N GLY A 27 10.80 6.14 -18.56
CA GLY A 27 11.12 5.36 -19.75
C GLY A 27 11.49 3.90 -19.46
N VAL A 28 12.57 3.45 -20.10
CA VAL A 28 13.07 2.07 -20.03
C VAL A 28 13.86 1.82 -18.75
N GLY A 29 13.91 0.58 -18.31
CA GLY A 29 14.69 0.20 -17.14
C GLY A 29 14.65 -1.28 -16.84
N THR A 30 15.48 -1.67 -15.88
CA THR A 30 15.55 -3.04 -15.36
C THR A 30 15.57 -2.97 -13.85
N ILE A 31 14.93 -3.93 -13.19
CA ILE A 31 15.16 -4.22 -11.78
C ILE A 31 15.58 -5.67 -11.61
N VAL A 32 16.59 -5.88 -10.78
CA VAL A 32 17.08 -7.18 -10.33
C VAL A 32 17.00 -7.22 -8.82
N ALA A 33 16.58 -8.35 -8.26
CA ALA A 33 16.68 -8.62 -6.83
C ALA A 33 17.02 -10.08 -6.57
N HIS A 34 17.78 -10.33 -5.49
CA HIS A 34 17.92 -11.65 -4.90
C HIS A 34 16.91 -11.77 -3.77
N VAL A 35 15.85 -12.56 -3.96
CA VAL A 35 14.88 -12.87 -2.91
C VAL A 35 15.52 -13.92 -2.02
N LEU A 36 15.82 -13.57 -0.77
CA LEU A 36 16.46 -14.46 0.21
C LEU A 36 15.45 -15.36 0.90
N SER A 37 14.29 -14.81 1.25
CA SER A 37 13.20 -15.54 1.89
C SER A 37 11.87 -14.84 1.65
N VAL A 38 10.79 -15.62 1.74
CA VAL A 38 9.40 -15.17 1.83
C VAL A 38 8.69 -16.13 2.79
N ASP A 39 8.01 -15.59 3.80
CA ASP A 39 7.27 -16.41 4.75
C ASP A 39 6.11 -17.14 4.05
N ASN A 40 5.86 -18.38 4.47
CA ASN A 40 4.75 -19.17 3.98
C ASN A 40 3.46 -18.86 4.76
N THR A 41 3.00 -17.61 4.65
CA THR A 41 1.69 -17.17 5.16
C THR A 41 0.53 -17.74 4.32
N ASP A 42 0.80 -17.96 3.04
CA ASP A 42 0.00 -18.72 2.08
C ASP A 42 0.94 -19.24 0.96
N PRO A 43 0.66 -20.39 0.32
CA PRO A 43 1.45 -20.86 -0.84
C PRO A 43 1.59 -19.84 -1.99
N TRP A 44 0.67 -18.88 -2.09
CA TRP A 44 0.63 -17.77 -3.04
C TRP A 44 1.01 -16.43 -2.44
N ALA A 45 1.54 -16.37 -1.21
CA ALA A 45 2.27 -15.20 -0.73
C ALA A 45 3.38 -14.84 -1.73
N LYS A 46 3.65 -13.55 -1.91
CA LYS A 46 4.51 -13.08 -3.00
C LYS A 46 5.60 -12.18 -2.45
N ALA A 47 6.82 -12.39 -2.93
CA ALA A 47 7.93 -11.45 -2.77
C ALA A 47 8.62 -11.28 -4.13
N GLY A 48 8.68 -10.06 -4.65
CA GLY A 48 9.09 -9.87 -6.03
C GLY A 48 9.52 -8.47 -6.41
N VAL A 49 9.74 -8.31 -7.71
CA VAL A 49 10.04 -7.02 -8.36
C VAL A 49 8.87 -6.62 -9.25
N MET A 50 8.54 -5.33 -9.29
CA MET A 50 7.38 -4.80 -10.00
C MET A 50 7.71 -3.50 -10.72
N PHE A 51 7.08 -3.31 -11.87
CA PHE A 51 6.82 -2.01 -12.50
C PHE A 51 5.32 -1.73 -12.39
N ARG A 52 4.93 -0.53 -11.97
CA ARG A 52 3.54 -0.14 -11.73
C ARG A 52 3.28 1.26 -12.27
N ASP A 53 2.18 1.46 -12.99
CA ASP A 53 1.88 2.73 -13.68
C ASP A 53 1.55 3.86 -12.69
N THR A 54 0.71 3.55 -11.70
CA THR A 54 0.25 4.47 -10.64
C THR A 54 0.29 3.78 -9.28
N LEU A 55 0.04 4.52 -8.20
CA LEU A 55 -0.04 3.96 -6.85
C LEU A 55 -1.48 3.59 -6.41
N GLU A 56 -2.43 3.63 -7.35
CA GLU A 56 -3.81 3.20 -7.08
C GLU A 56 -3.92 1.67 -7.05
N PRO A 57 -4.86 1.07 -6.28
CA PRO A 57 -4.98 -0.38 -6.15
C PRO A 57 -5.23 -1.13 -7.47
N GLY A 58 -5.96 -0.55 -8.42
CA GLY A 58 -6.23 -1.18 -9.71
C GLY A 58 -5.24 -0.85 -10.83
N SER A 59 -4.05 -0.34 -10.48
CA SER A 59 -3.07 0.09 -11.48
C SER A 59 -2.54 -1.04 -12.36
N LYS A 60 -2.23 -0.71 -13.62
CA LYS A 60 -1.47 -1.58 -14.52
C LYS A 60 -0.12 -1.89 -13.91
N PHE A 61 0.30 -3.16 -14.02
CA PHE A 61 1.61 -3.57 -13.52
C PHE A 61 2.18 -4.74 -14.32
N ALA A 62 3.49 -4.91 -14.23
CA ALA A 62 4.21 -6.12 -14.58
C ALA A 62 5.08 -6.50 -13.38
N ALA A 63 5.08 -7.78 -13.00
CA ALA A 63 5.84 -8.21 -11.84
C ALA A 63 6.34 -9.65 -11.95
N VAL A 64 7.51 -9.91 -11.39
CA VAL A 64 8.06 -11.25 -11.22
C VAL A 64 8.16 -11.53 -9.73
N TYR A 65 7.56 -12.63 -9.28
CA TYR A 65 7.50 -13.01 -7.87
C TYR A 65 8.12 -14.37 -7.62
N ILE A 66 8.72 -14.53 -6.45
CA ILE A 66 8.92 -15.81 -5.81
C ILE A 66 7.76 -16.04 -4.84
N THR A 67 7.20 -17.24 -4.86
CA THR A 67 6.15 -17.68 -3.95
C THR A 67 6.65 -18.86 -3.09
N PRO A 68 6.13 -19.08 -1.87
CA PRO A 68 6.51 -20.24 -1.06
C PRO A 68 6.16 -21.58 -1.69
N GLY A 69 5.02 -21.68 -2.39
CA GLY A 69 4.47 -22.96 -2.85
C GLY A 69 4.22 -23.09 -4.35
N ASN A 70 4.33 -22.02 -5.14
CA ASN A 70 3.90 -22.01 -6.55
C ASN A 70 4.97 -21.53 -7.54
N GLY A 71 6.22 -21.44 -7.10
CA GLY A 71 7.34 -21.15 -7.98
C GLY A 71 7.65 -19.67 -8.20
N CYS A 72 8.44 -19.43 -9.24
CA CYS A 72 8.71 -18.11 -9.80
C CYS A 72 7.68 -17.78 -10.90
N ARG A 73 6.93 -16.69 -10.73
CA ARG A 73 5.78 -16.34 -11.57
C ARG A 73 5.93 -14.98 -12.22
N PHE A 74 5.58 -14.89 -13.49
CA PHE A 74 5.41 -13.61 -14.18
C PHE A 74 3.92 -13.28 -14.24
N GLN A 75 3.55 -12.16 -13.65
CA GLN A 75 2.18 -11.67 -13.57
C GLN A 75 2.07 -10.24 -14.14
N ALA A 76 0.92 -9.92 -14.72
CA ALA A 76 0.64 -8.59 -15.22
C ALA A 76 -0.83 -8.19 -15.13
N ARG A 77 -1.06 -6.89 -14.99
CA ARG A 77 -2.35 -6.24 -15.24
C ARG A 77 -2.20 -5.29 -16.43
N VAL A 78 -2.94 -5.57 -17.51
CA VAL A 78 -2.84 -4.83 -18.78
C VAL A 78 -3.66 -3.54 -18.76
N ASP A 79 -4.85 -3.59 -18.14
CA ASP A 79 -5.78 -2.48 -18.06
C ASP A 79 -6.10 -2.11 -16.61
N THR A 80 -6.32 -0.82 -16.37
CA THR A 80 -6.69 -0.31 -15.04
C THR A 80 -8.01 -0.93 -14.59
N ASP A 81 -8.07 -1.35 -13.33
CA ASP A 81 -9.24 -1.97 -12.68
C ASP A 81 -9.73 -3.28 -13.36
N ALA A 82 -8.93 -3.88 -14.25
CA ALA A 82 -9.23 -5.17 -14.86
C ALA A 82 -8.42 -6.28 -14.18
N ALA A 83 -8.97 -7.48 -13.98
CA ALA A 83 -8.22 -8.58 -13.35
C ALA A 83 -6.84 -8.84 -13.99
N ALA A 84 -5.85 -9.15 -13.16
CA ALA A 84 -4.52 -9.54 -13.58
C ALA A 84 -4.51 -10.94 -14.22
N THR A 85 -3.46 -11.20 -14.97
CA THR A 85 -3.17 -12.46 -15.64
C THR A 85 -1.73 -12.88 -15.38
N SER A 86 -1.37 -14.12 -15.69
CA SER A 86 -0.03 -14.63 -15.47
C SER A 86 0.41 -15.65 -16.51
N ASP A 87 1.66 -16.08 -16.38
CA ASP A 87 2.29 -17.14 -17.14
C ASP A 87 1.70 -18.56 -16.95
N THR A 88 0.56 -18.72 -16.26
CA THR A 88 -0.02 -20.04 -15.93
C THR A 88 -0.24 -20.96 -17.12
N SER A 89 -0.59 -20.42 -18.29
CA SER A 89 -0.80 -21.24 -19.50
C SER A 89 0.50 -21.79 -20.11
N VAL A 90 1.66 -21.28 -19.72
CA VAL A 90 2.96 -21.58 -20.35
C VAL A 90 4.08 -21.88 -19.36
N VAL A 91 3.81 -21.89 -18.05
CA VAL A 91 4.80 -22.11 -16.99
C VAL A 91 5.45 -23.49 -17.11
N THR A 92 6.76 -23.56 -16.85
CA THR A 92 7.51 -24.82 -16.86
C THR A 92 7.57 -25.48 -15.48
N SER A 93 7.84 -26.78 -15.45
CA SER A 93 8.09 -27.51 -14.18
C SER A 93 9.27 -26.95 -13.40
N GLU A 94 10.30 -26.44 -14.09
CA GLU A 94 11.42 -25.75 -13.45
C GLU A 94 10.94 -24.50 -12.72
N GLN A 95 10.16 -23.64 -13.38
CA GLN A 95 9.62 -22.42 -12.77
C GLN A 95 8.77 -22.71 -11.53
N THR A 96 7.90 -23.72 -11.60
CA THR A 96 7.04 -24.10 -10.46
C THR A 96 7.82 -24.68 -9.29
N ALA A 97 9.04 -25.18 -9.51
CA ALA A 97 9.90 -25.75 -8.47
C ALA A 97 10.81 -24.70 -7.79
N ILE A 98 10.85 -23.46 -8.30
CA ILE A 98 11.70 -22.41 -7.73
C ILE A 98 11.15 -21.92 -6.39
N THR A 99 11.97 -21.96 -5.35
CA THR A 99 11.71 -21.32 -4.05
C THR A 99 12.86 -20.38 -3.70
N ALA A 100 12.64 -19.47 -2.75
CA ALA A 100 13.72 -18.65 -2.20
C ALA A 100 14.78 -19.55 -1.50
N PRO A 101 16.08 -19.18 -1.53
CA PRO A 101 16.62 -17.98 -2.16
C PRO A 101 16.76 -18.10 -3.68
N TYR A 102 16.39 -17.06 -4.42
CA TYR A 102 16.48 -17.05 -5.88
C TYR A 102 16.57 -15.64 -6.46
N TRP A 103 17.21 -15.48 -7.62
CA TRP A 103 17.29 -14.19 -8.31
C TRP A 103 16.17 -14.04 -9.33
N ILE A 104 15.60 -12.84 -9.36
CA ILE A 104 14.57 -12.44 -10.32
C ILE A 104 14.95 -11.12 -10.96
N LYS A 105 14.51 -10.93 -12.21
CA LYS A 105 14.74 -9.73 -12.99
C LYS A 105 13.53 -9.41 -13.84
N LEU A 106 13.21 -8.14 -13.98
CA LEU A 106 12.18 -7.63 -14.87
C LEU A 106 12.71 -6.43 -15.66
N GLU A 107 12.49 -6.44 -16.96
CA GLU A 107 12.96 -5.42 -17.90
C GLU A 107 11.76 -4.78 -18.62
N ARG A 108 11.78 -3.46 -18.79
CA ARG A 108 10.84 -2.68 -19.62
C ARG A 108 11.58 -2.06 -20.80
N ASP A 109 11.13 -2.30 -22.02
CA ASP A 109 11.66 -1.66 -23.23
C ASP A 109 10.83 -0.46 -23.71
N PHE A 110 11.31 0.22 -24.74
CA PHE A 110 10.70 1.46 -25.26
C PHE A 110 9.34 1.23 -25.94
N ALA A 111 9.01 -0.01 -26.29
CA ALA A 111 7.75 -0.39 -26.92
C ALA A 111 6.69 -0.80 -25.88
N GLY A 112 7.00 -0.69 -24.59
CA GLY A 112 6.11 -1.12 -23.51
C GLY A 112 6.13 -2.63 -23.27
N ASN A 113 7.13 -3.35 -23.79
CA ASN A 113 7.26 -4.77 -23.51
C ASN A 113 8.00 -5.01 -22.19
N PHE A 114 7.45 -5.92 -21.41
CA PHE A 114 8.02 -6.42 -20.19
C PHE A 114 8.56 -7.85 -20.39
N ARG A 115 9.76 -8.11 -19.85
CA ARG A 115 10.40 -9.43 -19.91
C ARG A 115 10.88 -9.84 -18.52
N GLY A 116 10.37 -10.96 -18.03
CA GLY A 116 10.75 -11.58 -16.77
C GLY A 116 11.86 -12.62 -16.93
N TYR A 117 12.77 -12.68 -15.97
CA TYR A 117 13.85 -13.66 -15.94
C TYR A 117 14.10 -14.13 -14.52
N TYR A 118 14.68 -15.32 -14.40
CA TYR A 118 15.10 -15.90 -13.12
C TYR A 118 16.52 -16.45 -13.22
N SER A 119 17.23 -16.52 -12.09
CA SER A 119 18.59 -17.05 -12.04
C SER A 119 18.93 -17.69 -10.68
N SER A 120 19.63 -18.82 -10.71
CA SER A 120 20.14 -19.47 -9.50
C SER A 120 21.44 -18.85 -8.98
N ASN A 121 22.12 -18.01 -9.78
CA ASN A 121 23.46 -17.49 -9.47
C ASN A 121 23.60 -15.96 -9.66
N GLY A 122 22.54 -15.28 -10.11
CA GLY A 122 22.53 -13.83 -10.35
C GLY A 122 23.32 -13.36 -11.57
N THR A 123 23.87 -14.28 -12.37
CA THR A 123 24.72 -13.96 -13.54
C THR A 123 24.21 -14.61 -14.82
N THR A 124 23.78 -15.87 -14.77
CA THR A 124 23.17 -16.60 -15.88
C THR A 124 21.66 -16.55 -15.75
N TRP A 125 21.00 -15.85 -16.68
CA TRP A 125 19.56 -15.58 -16.62
C TRP A 125 18.78 -16.51 -17.56
N GLN A 126 17.75 -17.16 -17.03
CA GLN A 126 16.76 -17.88 -17.81
C GLN A 126 15.60 -16.95 -18.16
N SER A 127 15.21 -16.91 -19.44
CA SER A 127 14.04 -16.16 -19.88
C SER A 127 12.77 -16.91 -19.50
N MET A 128 11.80 -16.21 -18.95
CA MET A 128 10.48 -16.78 -18.70
C MET A 128 9.75 -17.02 -20.03
N PRO A 129 8.99 -18.11 -20.17
CA PRO A 129 8.32 -18.49 -21.42
C PRO A 129 7.19 -17.55 -21.82
N TRP A 130 6.66 -16.77 -20.89
CA TRP A 130 5.62 -15.77 -21.16
C TRP A 130 6.18 -14.46 -21.73
N ASN A 131 7.49 -14.36 -21.96
CA ASN A 131 8.08 -13.16 -22.55
C ASN A 131 7.77 -13.02 -24.05
N PRO A 132 7.56 -11.79 -24.56
CA PRO A 132 7.29 -10.55 -23.82
C PRO A 132 5.79 -10.35 -23.50
N GLN A 133 5.49 -9.51 -22.50
CA GLN A 133 4.15 -8.98 -22.27
C GLN A 133 4.11 -7.48 -22.60
N ASN A 134 3.22 -7.07 -23.50
CA ASN A 134 3.07 -5.66 -23.87
C ASN A 134 2.02 -4.98 -22.98
N ILE A 135 2.43 -3.97 -22.21
CA ILE A 135 1.55 -3.24 -21.29
C ILE A 135 1.80 -1.75 -21.46
N MET A 136 0.77 -1.05 -21.93
CA MET A 136 0.84 0.39 -22.18
C MET A 136 0.69 1.17 -20.87
N MET A 137 1.83 1.58 -20.31
CA MET A 137 1.94 2.46 -19.14
C MET A 137 2.45 3.84 -19.53
N SER A 138 2.33 4.79 -18.61
CA SER A 138 2.87 6.14 -18.72
C SER A 138 4.39 6.16 -18.90
N SER A 139 4.93 7.31 -19.32
CA SER A 139 6.39 7.49 -19.43
C SER A 139 7.07 7.51 -18.06
N ASN A 140 6.41 8.10 -17.06
CA ASN A 140 6.83 8.10 -15.67
C ASN A 140 5.99 7.11 -14.88
N ILE A 141 6.64 6.12 -14.29
CA ILE A 141 6.01 5.03 -13.53
C ILE A 141 6.81 4.76 -12.26
N TYR A 142 6.42 3.71 -11.53
CA TYR A 142 7.12 3.26 -10.34
C TYR A 142 7.76 1.89 -10.58
N ILE A 143 8.98 1.71 -10.06
CA ILE A 143 9.74 0.45 -10.13
C ILE A 143 10.24 0.09 -8.73
N GLY A 144 10.06 -1.16 -8.30
CA GLY A 144 10.30 -1.49 -6.91
C GLY A 144 10.13 -2.96 -6.52
N LEU A 145 10.15 -3.18 -5.21
CA LEU A 145 9.92 -4.46 -4.54
C LEU A 145 8.48 -4.51 -4.05
N ALA A 146 7.82 -5.65 -4.26
CA ALA A 146 6.43 -5.86 -3.87
C ALA A 146 6.31 -7.11 -3.00
N VAL A 147 5.58 -7.00 -1.88
CA VAL A 147 5.32 -8.11 -0.94
C VAL A 147 3.85 -8.13 -0.56
N THR A 148 3.20 -9.29 -0.64
CA THR A 148 1.85 -9.54 -0.09
C THR A 148 1.84 -10.85 0.67
N SER A 149 1.10 -10.91 1.77
CA SER A 149 0.89 -12.14 2.55
C SER A 149 -0.11 -13.09 1.90
N HIS A 150 -0.89 -12.62 0.93
CA HIS A 150 -2.02 -13.36 0.37
C HIS A 150 -3.00 -13.85 1.47
N ASN A 151 -3.05 -13.08 2.56
CA ASN A 151 -3.88 -13.31 3.74
C ASN A 151 -3.92 -12.00 4.53
N ALA A 152 -5.00 -11.23 4.36
CA ALA A 152 -5.16 -9.91 4.99
C ALA A 152 -5.02 -9.94 6.53
N ALA A 153 -5.26 -11.09 7.18
CA ALA A 153 -5.14 -11.25 8.62
C ALA A 153 -3.75 -11.69 9.11
N ALA A 154 -2.78 -11.89 8.20
CA ALA A 154 -1.43 -12.31 8.52
C ALA A 154 -0.38 -11.35 7.94
N THR A 155 0.74 -11.21 8.64
CA THR A 155 1.90 -10.46 8.19
C THR A 155 2.95 -11.42 7.63
N CYS A 156 3.35 -11.21 6.38
CA CYS A 156 4.43 -11.95 5.73
C CYS A 156 5.73 -11.14 5.81
N GLU A 157 6.83 -11.76 6.27
CA GLU A 157 8.17 -11.20 6.12
C GLU A 157 8.81 -11.70 4.80
N ALA A 158 9.45 -10.80 4.08
CA ALA A 158 10.31 -11.13 2.94
C ALA A 158 11.66 -10.42 3.08
N LYS A 159 12.74 -11.11 2.69
CA LYS A 159 14.10 -10.56 2.71
C LYS A 159 14.67 -10.52 1.30
N PHE A 160 15.28 -9.39 0.96
CA PHE A 160 15.93 -9.15 -0.33
C PHE A 160 17.39 -8.77 -0.14
N SER A 161 18.23 -9.06 -1.14
CA SER A 161 19.56 -8.48 -1.29
C SER A 161 19.84 -8.09 -2.74
N ASN A 162 20.93 -7.35 -2.94
CA ASN A 162 21.46 -7.03 -4.27
C ASN A 162 20.42 -6.42 -5.22
N VAL A 163 19.57 -5.55 -4.68
CA VAL A 163 18.56 -4.83 -5.46
C VAL A 163 19.26 -3.80 -6.31
N THR A 164 19.13 -3.92 -7.63
CA THR A 164 19.74 -3.00 -8.59
C THR A 164 18.70 -2.54 -9.60
N ILE A 165 18.74 -1.25 -9.92
CA ILE A 165 17.83 -0.62 -10.88
C ILE A 165 18.67 0.10 -11.92
N THR A 166 18.33 -0.08 -13.19
CA THR A 166 18.89 0.67 -14.33
C THR A 166 17.84 1.58 -14.96
N GLY A 167 18.27 2.52 -15.80
CA GLY A 167 17.40 3.52 -16.42
C GLY A 167 17.39 4.84 -15.66
N THR A 168 16.48 5.74 -16.03
CA THR A 168 16.32 7.05 -15.39
C THR A 168 15.44 6.91 -14.15
N ALA A 169 15.99 6.29 -13.11
CA ALA A 169 15.32 6.09 -11.83
C ALA A 169 15.54 7.28 -10.88
N GLY A 170 14.52 7.61 -10.09
CA GLY A 170 14.61 8.62 -9.03
C GLY A 170 15.68 8.28 -7.97
N PRO A 171 16.27 9.30 -7.32
CA PRO A 171 17.34 9.06 -6.36
C PRO A 171 16.83 8.44 -5.05
N LEU A 172 15.61 8.77 -4.64
CA LEU A 172 15.01 8.37 -3.36
C LEU A 172 14.12 7.14 -3.50
N TRP A 173 14.19 6.27 -2.51
CA TRP A 173 13.18 5.24 -2.28
C TRP A 173 12.02 5.84 -1.48
N ALA A 174 10.81 5.45 -1.83
CA ALA A 174 9.60 5.61 -1.03
C ALA A 174 9.00 4.22 -0.76
N ASN A 175 8.07 4.14 0.17
CA ASN A 175 7.25 2.94 0.36
C ASN A 175 5.86 3.34 0.82
N GLN A 176 4.88 2.51 0.50
CA GLN A 176 3.52 2.59 1.04
C GLN A 176 2.80 1.26 0.85
N ASP A 177 1.73 1.08 1.61
CA ASP A 177 0.75 0.05 1.30
C ASP A 177 -0.14 0.47 0.13
N ILE A 178 -0.46 -0.50 -0.72
CA ILE A 178 -1.38 -0.38 -1.84
C ILE A 178 -2.62 -1.17 -1.49
N GLY A 179 -3.79 -0.54 -1.59
CA GLY A 179 -5.11 -1.15 -1.32
C GLY A 179 -5.39 -1.51 0.13
N ILE A 180 -4.39 -1.52 1.01
CA ILE A 180 -4.57 -1.80 2.43
C ILE A 180 -4.92 -0.49 3.14
N ALA A 181 -6.12 -0.43 3.72
CA ALA A 181 -6.51 0.63 4.62
C ALA A 181 -6.08 0.24 6.04
N SER A 182 -4.81 0.48 6.40
CA SER A 182 -4.36 0.40 7.78
C SER A 182 -4.01 1.78 8.29
N ASN A 183 -4.63 2.16 9.40
CA ASN A 183 -4.29 3.36 10.14
C ASN A 183 -3.52 2.93 11.40
N ASP A 184 -2.49 3.68 11.75
CA ASP A 184 -1.92 3.60 13.09
C ASP A 184 -2.99 4.02 14.11
N ALA A 185 -2.99 3.37 15.28
CA ALA A 185 -3.91 3.74 16.35
C ALA A 185 -3.56 5.14 16.88
N GLU A 186 -4.50 6.06 16.72
CA GLU A 186 -4.39 7.45 17.16
C GLU A 186 -5.70 7.93 17.76
N LEU A 187 -5.60 8.75 18.82
CA LEU A 187 -6.77 9.35 19.46
C LEU A 187 -7.39 10.37 18.51
N LEU A 188 -8.65 10.15 18.12
CA LEU A 188 -9.42 11.09 17.33
C LEU A 188 -10.01 12.17 18.25
N TYR A 189 -9.96 13.45 17.86
CA TYR A 189 -10.62 14.53 18.59
C TYR A 189 -11.22 15.59 17.68
N VAL A 190 -12.25 16.29 18.19
CA VAL A 190 -12.79 17.52 17.61
C VAL A 190 -12.46 18.67 18.54
N ALA A 191 -11.97 19.77 17.97
CA ALA A 191 -11.75 21.02 18.67
C ALA A 191 -12.60 22.12 18.05
N VAL A 192 -13.26 22.91 18.89
CA VAL A 192 -13.97 24.13 18.49
C VAL A 192 -13.29 25.34 19.12
N SER A 193 -13.18 26.43 18.38
CA SER A 193 -12.50 27.63 18.87
C SER A 193 -13.14 28.92 18.37
N ASN A 194 -12.82 29.99 19.10
CA ASN A 194 -13.21 31.36 18.80
C ASN A 194 -11.91 32.18 18.66
N SER A 195 -11.97 33.35 18.03
CA SER A 195 -10.81 34.16 17.59
C SER A 195 -9.76 34.53 18.64
N ALA A 196 -10.07 34.45 19.94
CA ALA A 196 -9.18 34.84 21.03
C ALA A 196 -9.09 33.81 22.18
N GLY A 197 -9.74 32.64 22.07
CA GLY A 197 -9.89 31.69 23.16
C GLY A 197 -9.09 30.40 22.99
N THR A 198 -8.82 29.72 24.12
CA THR A 198 -8.37 28.32 24.10
C THR A 198 -9.45 27.46 23.44
N PRO A 199 -9.11 26.60 22.46
CA PRO A 199 -10.08 25.67 21.88
C PRO A 199 -10.66 24.73 22.94
N ALA A 200 -11.97 24.50 22.90
CA ALA A 200 -12.61 23.42 23.65
C ALA A 200 -12.47 22.13 22.83
N VAL A 201 -12.07 21.03 23.47
CA VAL A 201 -11.71 19.78 22.79
C VAL A 201 -12.46 18.61 23.38
N VAL A 202 -13.04 17.80 22.50
CA VAL A 202 -13.68 16.54 22.86
C VAL A 202 -12.94 15.44 22.11
N ALA A 203 -12.39 14.49 22.85
CA ALA A 203 -11.79 13.30 22.30
C ALA A 203 -12.86 12.23 22.07
N TYR A 204 -12.65 11.37 21.08
CA TYR A 204 -13.41 10.14 20.92
C TYR A 204 -12.97 9.16 22.01
N ASP A 205 -13.93 8.46 22.64
CA ASP A 205 -13.64 7.62 23.81
C ASP A 205 -12.76 6.41 23.46
N ASP A 206 -12.88 5.88 22.25
CA ASP A 206 -12.03 4.79 21.75
C ASP A 206 -10.68 5.33 21.24
N PRO A 207 -9.54 5.00 21.90
CA PRO A 207 -8.21 5.40 21.43
C PRO A 207 -7.79 4.70 20.12
N ALA A 208 -8.52 3.67 19.69
CA ALA A 208 -8.33 3.00 18.41
C ALA A 208 -9.33 3.49 17.33
N ALA A 209 -10.04 4.60 17.55
CA ALA A 209 -11.00 5.14 16.59
C ALA A 209 -10.41 5.39 15.19
N ALA A 210 -9.11 5.71 15.11
CA ALA A 210 -8.41 5.84 13.84
C ALA A 210 -8.37 4.53 13.03
N THR A 211 -8.51 3.36 13.66
CA THR A 211 -8.41 2.05 13.00
C THR A 211 -9.76 1.44 12.66
N THR A 212 -10.88 2.17 12.86
CA THR A 212 -12.21 1.67 12.48
C THR A 212 -12.36 1.62 10.97
N ASP A 213 -12.86 0.49 10.45
CA ASP A 213 -13.14 0.26 9.04
C ASP A 213 -14.65 0.34 8.72
N ILE A 214 -15.47 0.64 9.72
CA ILE A 214 -16.91 0.83 9.60
C ILE A 214 -17.30 2.29 9.78
N TRP A 215 -18.29 2.74 9.01
CA TRP A 215 -18.89 4.06 9.22
C TRP A 215 -19.45 4.14 10.63
N THR A 216 -18.97 5.14 11.38
CA THR A 216 -19.32 5.32 12.78
C THR A 216 -19.80 6.75 12.97
N GLU A 217 -21.07 6.93 13.33
CA GLU A 217 -21.58 8.24 13.70
C GLU A 217 -20.95 8.69 15.02
N TRP A 218 -20.50 9.95 15.07
CA TRP A 218 -20.05 10.56 16.31
C TRP A 218 -20.90 11.77 16.66
N VAL A 219 -21.82 11.55 17.61
CA VAL A 219 -22.66 12.62 18.16
C VAL A 219 -21.96 13.23 19.37
N ILE A 220 -21.55 14.49 19.25
CA ILE A 220 -20.97 15.26 20.36
C ILE A 220 -22.02 16.22 20.90
N PRO A 221 -22.49 16.06 22.16
CA PRO A 221 -23.34 17.04 22.79
C PRO A 221 -22.63 18.39 22.86
N LEU A 222 -23.29 19.47 22.42
CA LEU A 222 -22.69 20.81 22.47
C LEU A 222 -22.29 21.24 23.89
N SER A 223 -22.95 20.69 24.92
CA SER A 223 -22.56 20.89 26.31
C SER A 223 -21.13 20.41 26.60
N ALA A 224 -20.65 19.35 25.94
CA ALA A 224 -19.28 18.86 26.12
C ALA A 224 -18.22 19.91 25.75
N PHE A 225 -18.56 20.84 24.84
CA PHE A 225 -17.74 22.01 24.57
C PHE A 225 -18.05 23.16 25.52
N ALA A 226 -19.33 23.50 25.72
CA ALA A 226 -19.76 24.64 26.54
C ALA A 226 -19.30 24.53 28.00
N ASP A 227 -19.26 23.32 28.56
CA ASP A 227 -18.80 23.03 29.92
C ASP A 227 -17.30 23.32 30.10
N GLN A 228 -16.54 23.42 29.00
CA GLN A 228 -15.14 23.88 28.99
C GLN A 228 -15.02 25.41 28.91
N GLY A 229 -16.14 26.13 28.93
CA GLY A 229 -16.19 27.59 28.99
C GLY A 229 -16.17 28.29 27.63
N ILE A 230 -16.30 27.57 26.52
CA ILE A 230 -16.39 28.19 25.19
C ILE A 230 -17.77 28.78 24.93
N ASN A 231 -17.82 29.97 24.34
CA ASN A 231 -19.06 30.56 23.89
C ASN A 231 -19.44 30.00 22.51
N LEU A 232 -20.47 29.18 22.46
CA LEU A 232 -20.93 28.54 21.23
C LEU A 232 -21.60 29.51 20.24
N ALA A 233 -21.95 30.73 20.67
CA ALA A 233 -22.57 31.73 19.80
C ALA A 233 -21.59 32.41 18.82
N ASN A 234 -20.28 32.22 19.00
CA ASN A 234 -19.24 32.85 18.17
C ASN A 234 -18.05 31.93 17.86
N VAL A 235 -18.33 30.64 17.66
CA VAL A 235 -17.35 29.69 17.10
C VAL A 235 -16.98 30.13 15.69
N ASP A 236 -15.69 30.23 15.40
CA ASP A 236 -15.17 30.60 14.07
C ASP A 236 -14.30 29.52 13.41
N ARG A 237 -13.94 28.47 14.16
CA ARG A 237 -13.19 27.34 13.62
C ARG A 237 -13.58 26.03 14.30
N ILE A 238 -13.67 25.00 13.48
CA ILE A 238 -13.75 23.59 13.88
C ILE A 238 -12.50 22.90 13.32
N ALA A 239 -11.87 22.06 14.12
CA ALA A 239 -10.76 21.22 13.71
C ALA A 239 -11.06 19.77 14.10
N ILE A 240 -10.74 18.85 13.20
CA ILE A 240 -10.66 17.43 13.48
C ILE A 240 -9.18 17.09 13.52
N GLY A 241 -8.73 16.41 14.58
CA GLY A 241 -7.33 16.05 14.77
C GLY A 241 -7.16 14.60 15.18
N LEU A 242 -5.97 14.07 14.91
CA LEU A 242 -5.53 12.76 15.36
C LEU A 242 -4.27 12.94 16.22
N GLY A 243 -4.20 12.16 17.30
CA GLY A 243 -3.09 12.13 18.24
C GLY A 243 -3.13 13.24 19.29
N THR A 244 -1.96 13.62 19.80
CA THR A 244 -1.85 14.56 20.91
C THR A 244 -1.99 16.01 20.43
N GLN A 245 -3.04 16.71 20.89
CA GLN A 245 -3.27 18.10 20.53
C GLN A 245 -2.06 18.99 20.83
N GLY A 246 -1.64 19.79 19.84
CA GLY A 246 -0.57 20.78 19.97
C GLY A 246 0.86 20.20 19.98
N ASN A 247 1.01 18.87 19.93
CA ASN A 247 2.32 18.24 19.80
C ASN A 247 2.74 18.16 18.33
N MET A 248 3.50 19.15 17.87
CA MET A 248 4.11 19.14 16.52
C MET A 248 5.54 18.57 16.49
N ALA A 249 6.10 18.21 17.64
CA ALA A 249 7.52 17.85 17.76
C ALA A 249 7.76 16.34 17.59
N ILE A 250 6.76 15.51 17.88
CA ILE A 250 6.81 14.06 17.69
C ILE A 250 5.80 13.72 16.59
N PRO A 251 6.24 13.19 15.43
CA PRO A 251 5.31 12.69 14.43
C PRO A 251 4.42 11.61 15.06
N GLY A 252 3.11 11.75 14.94
CA GLY A 252 2.16 10.68 15.26
C GLY A 252 2.20 9.56 14.21
N GLY A 253 1.26 8.64 14.33
CA GLY A 253 0.98 7.60 13.36
C GLY A 253 0.54 8.13 12.00
N SER A 254 0.54 7.23 11.02
CA SER A 254 0.16 7.46 9.64
C SER A 254 -1.12 6.71 9.29
N GLY A 255 -1.88 7.23 8.33
CA GLY A 255 -3.14 6.63 7.92
C GLY A 255 -3.93 7.53 6.97
N LYS A 256 -5.09 7.03 6.54
CA LYS A 256 -6.08 7.74 5.75
C LYS A 256 -7.43 7.66 6.47
N MET A 257 -7.98 8.84 6.79
CA MET A 257 -9.33 8.97 7.34
C MET A 257 -10.24 9.61 6.31
N PHE A 258 -11.47 9.10 6.22
CA PHE A 258 -12.53 9.71 5.43
C PHE A 258 -13.56 10.31 6.38
N PHE A 259 -13.89 11.58 6.17
CA PHE A 259 -14.94 12.29 6.87
C PHE A 259 -15.99 12.67 5.84
N ASP A 260 -17.23 12.28 6.08
CA ASP A 260 -18.34 12.53 5.15
C ASP A 260 -19.07 13.81 5.54
N ASP A 261 -19.98 13.72 6.51
CA ASP A 261 -20.83 14.81 6.95
C ASP A 261 -20.38 15.40 8.30
N ILE A 262 -20.20 16.72 8.35
CA ILE A 262 -20.05 17.49 9.60
C ILE A 262 -21.29 18.38 9.72
N ARG A 263 -22.18 18.05 10.67
CA ARG A 263 -23.50 18.69 10.79
C ARG A 263 -23.73 19.24 12.20
N LEU A 264 -24.37 20.40 12.26
CA LEU A 264 -24.96 20.95 13.49
C LEU A 264 -26.45 20.63 13.49
N ASN A 265 -26.84 19.65 14.31
CA ASN A 265 -28.22 19.20 14.40
C ASN A 265 -28.93 19.87 15.59
N ARG A 266 -30.23 20.12 15.46
CA ARG A 266 -31.07 20.41 16.62
C ARG A 266 -31.22 19.12 17.44
N PRO A 267 -31.39 19.18 18.77
CA PRO A 267 -31.67 18.00 19.57
C PRO A 267 -32.87 17.27 18.98
N GLU A 268 -32.72 15.97 18.69
CA GLU A 268 -33.85 15.16 18.26
C GLU A 268 -34.88 15.14 19.40
N THR A 269 -36.11 15.48 19.06
CA THR A 269 -37.23 15.32 19.99
C THR A 269 -37.54 13.83 19.99
N VAL A 270 -37.12 13.12 21.03
CA VAL A 270 -37.51 11.72 21.20
C VAL A 270 -39.03 11.71 21.33
N ALA A 271 -39.72 11.15 20.33
CA ALA A 271 -41.15 10.89 20.44
C ALA A 271 -41.32 9.78 21.49
N GLU A 272 -42.03 10.09 22.58
CA GLU A 272 -42.50 9.10 23.57
C GLU A 272 -43.42 8.06 22.95
#